data_AF-A0A419JGC7-F1
#
_entry.id   AF-A0A419JGC7-F1
#
_cell.length_a   1.000
_cell.length_b   1.000
_cell.length_c   1.000
_cell.angle_alpha   90.00
_cell.angle_beta   90.00
_cell.angle_gamma   90.00
#
_symmetry.space_group_name_H-M   'P 1'
#
loop_
_entity.id
_entity.type
_entity.pdbx_description
1 polymer ?
#
loop_
_entity_poly.entity_id
_entity_poly.type
_entity_poly.pdbx_seq_one_letter_code
_entity_poly.pdbx_strand_id
1 'polypeptide(L)'
;MERKRCIICHNELDSTHYEGYDICTECFDLMEDLMSEYFLRTITHKGTGVGEMYSKYLKDSIKYVTDYKRIREKSERYFKDVKDRLETAVEAGAGPRQQYLERMLLVLEWLQNNPTFYNYYFKEYYSCPNCGASIFEHYEKQMVGDWLMITCSRCGTLIKKYFLPGRI
;
A
#
# COMPACT_ATOMS: atom_id res chain seq x y z
N MET A 1 16.70 28.17 3.80
CA MET A 1 16.61 26.85 3.12
C MET A 1 15.15 26.56 2.90
N GLU A 2 14.70 26.46 1.64
CA GLU A 2 13.34 25.98 1.36
C GLU A 2 13.23 24.54 1.89
N ARG A 3 12.24 24.29 2.75
CA ARG A 3 11.93 22.93 3.19
C ARG A 3 11.27 22.24 2.00
N LYS A 4 11.92 21.20 1.50
CA LYS A 4 11.34 20.33 0.47
C LYS A 4 10.05 19.70 1.01
N ARG A 5 9.08 19.49 0.13
CA ARG A 5 7.76 18.94 0.46
C ARG A 5 7.57 17.60 -0.22
N CYS A 6 6.81 16.73 0.44
CA CYS A 6 6.39 15.46 -0.11
C CYS A 6 5.57 15.69 -1.39
N ILE A 7 5.91 15.00 -2.47
CA ILE A 7 5.17 15.09 -3.74
C ILE A 7 3.77 14.49 -3.66
N ILE A 8 3.50 13.66 -2.65
CA ILE A 8 2.22 12.96 -2.46
C ILE A 8 1.30 13.75 -1.52
N CYS A 9 1.76 14.05 -0.30
CA CYS A 9 0.92 14.67 0.73
C CYS A 9 1.22 16.15 0.97
N HIS A 10 2.21 16.74 0.28
CA HIS A 10 2.61 18.15 0.40
C HIS A 10 3.04 18.63 1.80
N ASN A 11 3.17 17.70 2.75
CA ASN A 11 3.79 17.93 4.05
C ASN A 11 5.30 18.12 3.92
N GLU A 12 5.94 18.64 4.96
CA GLU A 12 7.40 18.74 5.02
C GLU A 12 8.05 17.36 4.94
N LEU A 13 9.15 17.27 4.19
CA LEU A 13 9.95 16.05 4.13
C LEU A 13 10.72 15.88 5.44
N ASP A 14 10.49 14.75 6.09
CA ASP A 14 11.32 14.22 7.15
C ASP A 14 12.51 13.42 6.60
N SER A 15 12.32 12.79 5.44
CA SER A 15 13.33 12.09 4.66
C SER A 15 12.93 12.04 3.18
N THR A 16 13.86 11.64 2.31
CA THR A 16 13.61 11.44 0.87
C THR A 16 13.73 9.96 0.54
N HIS A 17 12.59 9.33 0.23
CA HIS A 17 12.52 7.94 -0.21
C HIS A 17 12.30 7.82 -1.71
N TYR A 18 12.91 6.80 -2.31
CA TYR A 18 13.00 6.56 -3.76
C TYR A 18 13.83 7.64 -4.48
N GLU A 19 14.83 7.19 -5.24
CA GLU A 19 15.69 8.10 -5.98
C GLU A 19 14.89 8.90 -7.01
N GLY A 20 14.99 10.23 -6.96
CA GLY A 20 14.27 11.13 -7.86
C GLY A 20 12.82 11.43 -7.47
N TYR A 21 12.33 10.86 -6.35
CA TYR A 21 11.00 11.16 -5.82
C TYR A 21 11.14 11.74 -4.41
N ASP A 22 10.71 12.99 -4.22
CA ASP A 22 10.71 13.63 -2.91
C ASP A 22 9.50 13.10 -2.09
N ILE A 23 9.57 11.86 -1.57
CA ILE A 23 8.50 11.19 -0.80
C ILE A 23 8.89 11.08 0.68
N CYS A 24 8.00 11.50 1.59
CA CYS A 24 8.20 11.42 3.05
C CYS A 24 8.00 9.99 3.59
N THR A 25 8.50 9.72 4.81
CA THR A 25 8.47 8.37 5.42
C THR A 25 7.06 7.78 5.50
N GLU A 26 6.09 8.58 5.91
CA GLU A 26 4.73 8.05 6.09
C GLU A 26 4.06 7.69 4.76
N CYS A 27 4.31 8.46 3.70
CA CYS A 27 3.84 8.10 2.36
C CYS A 27 4.63 6.91 1.79
N PHE A 28 5.91 6.78 2.14
CA PHE A 28 6.74 5.63 1.80
C PHE A 28 6.21 4.34 2.44
N ASP A 29 5.92 4.35 3.74
CA ASP A 29 5.42 3.17 4.46
C ASP A 29 4.08 2.70 3.89
N LEU A 30 3.13 3.63 3.67
CA LEU A 30 1.86 3.33 3.03
C LEU A 30 2.03 2.78 1.61
N MET A 31 3.02 3.29 0.88
CA MET A 31 3.33 2.81 -0.46
C MET A 31 3.91 1.39 -0.43
N GLU A 32 4.82 1.09 0.49
CA GLU A 32 5.36 -0.26 0.70
C GLU A 32 4.26 -1.25 1.06
N ASP A 33 3.32 -0.86 1.93
CA ASP A 33 2.15 -1.68 2.30
C ASP A 33 1.30 -2.01 1.07
N LEU A 34 0.93 -0.99 0.28
CA LEU A 34 0.09 -1.15 -0.91
C LEU A 34 0.76 -2.00 -2.00
N MET A 35 2.04 -1.74 -2.27
CA MET A 35 2.79 -2.47 -3.28
C MET A 35 3.05 -3.92 -2.85
N SER A 36 3.30 -4.15 -1.56
CA SER A 36 3.45 -5.49 -1.00
C SER A 36 2.15 -6.28 -1.06
N GLU A 37 1.01 -5.68 -0.72
CA GLU A 37 -0.30 -6.35 -0.82
C GLU A 37 -0.62 -6.72 -2.27
N TYR A 38 -0.39 -5.80 -3.20
CA TYR A 38 -0.55 -6.07 -4.63
C TYR A 38 0.35 -7.23 -5.08
N PHE A 39 1.63 -7.22 -4.70
CA PHE A 39 2.54 -8.29 -5.07
C PHE A 39 2.04 -9.64 -4.55
N LEU A 40 1.65 -9.72 -3.28
CA LEU A 40 1.06 -10.91 -2.66
C LEU A 40 -0.18 -11.41 -3.41
N ARG A 41 -1.12 -10.51 -3.77
CA ARG A 41 -2.29 -10.86 -4.58
C ARG A 41 -1.89 -11.37 -5.97
N THR A 42 -0.90 -10.77 -6.59
CA THR A 42 -0.43 -11.14 -7.93
C THR A 42 0.23 -12.51 -7.94
N ILE A 43 1.12 -12.80 -6.98
CA ILE A 43 1.79 -14.12 -6.92
C ILE A 43 0.85 -15.23 -6.43
N THR A 44 -0.26 -14.88 -5.77
CA THR A 44 -1.28 -15.85 -5.34
C THR A 44 -2.29 -16.14 -6.46
N HIS A 45 -2.62 -15.17 -7.31
CA HIS A 45 -3.51 -15.32 -8.45
C HIS A 45 -2.74 -15.44 -9.76
N LYS A 46 -2.53 -16.67 -10.25
CA LYS A 46 -1.87 -16.94 -11.54
C LYS A 46 -2.65 -16.26 -12.69
N GLY A 47 -2.08 -15.22 -13.31
CA GLY A 47 -2.65 -14.60 -14.51
C GLY A 47 -1.71 -13.59 -15.17
N THR A 48 -1.59 -13.66 -16.50
CA THR A 48 -0.79 -12.75 -17.33
C THR A 48 -1.48 -11.40 -17.49
N GLY A 49 -0.78 -10.30 -17.18
CA GLY A 49 -1.29 -8.93 -17.33
C GLY A 49 -1.00 -8.03 -16.13
N VAL A 50 0.25 -8.02 -15.66
CA VAL A 50 0.66 -7.42 -14.37
C VAL A 50 0.30 -5.93 -14.27
N GLY A 51 0.62 -5.12 -15.30
CA GLY A 51 0.32 -3.67 -15.29
C GLY A 51 -1.17 -3.32 -15.34
N GLU A 52 -1.97 -4.09 -16.09
CA GLU A 52 -3.43 -3.92 -16.13
C GLU A 52 -4.08 -4.34 -14.81
N MET A 53 -3.58 -5.41 -14.18
CA MET A 53 -4.01 -5.84 -12.86
C MET A 53 -3.71 -4.81 -11.77
N TYR A 54 -2.56 -4.11 -11.85
CA TYR A 54 -2.24 -3.06 -10.89
C TYR A 54 -3.18 -1.86 -11.02
N SER A 55 -3.39 -1.39 -12.26
CA SER A 55 -4.34 -0.30 -12.52
C SER A 55 -5.76 -0.65 -12.06
N LYS A 56 -6.17 -1.91 -12.25
CA LYS A 56 -7.45 -2.42 -11.73
C LYS A 56 -7.47 -2.49 -10.20
N TYR A 57 -6.41 -3.02 -9.58
CA TYR A 57 -6.27 -3.09 -8.12
C TYR A 57 -6.34 -1.70 -7.49
N LEU A 58 -5.61 -0.71 -8.01
CA LEU A 58 -5.69 0.67 -7.52
C LEU A 58 -7.10 1.24 -7.63
N LYS A 59 -7.77 1.06 -8.78
CA LYS A 59 -9.16 1.52 -8.97
C LYS A 59 -10.12 0.85 -7.99
N ASP A 60 -9.98 -0.45 -7.78
CA ASP A 60 -10.80 -1.21 -6.83
C ASP A 60 -10.51 -0.79 -5.38
N SER A 61 -9.24 -0.54 -5.02
CA SER A 61 -8.81 -0.07 -3.70
C SER A 61 -9.27 1.36 -3.40
N ILE A 62 -9.15 2.29 -4.36
CA ILE A 62 -9.69 3.66 -4.24
C ILE A 62 -11.21 3.59 -4.07
N LYS A 63 -11.90 2.81 -4.91
CA LYS A 63 -13.35 2.64 -4.81
C LYS A 63 -13.75 2.11 -3.42
N TYR A 64 -13.05 1.09 -2.92
CA TYR A 64 -13.27 0.54 -1.59
C TYR A 64 -13.07 1.57 -0.46
N VAL A 65 -11.99 2.37 -0.52
CA VAL A 65 -11.71 3.44 0.46
C VAL A 65 -12.79 4.55 0.38
N THR A 66 -13.26 4.91 -0.82
CA THR A 66 -14.33 5.89 -1.01
C THR A 66 -15.70 5.38 -0.54
N ASP A 67 -15.98 4.09 -0.71
CA ASP A 67 -17.23 3.46 -0.26
C ASP A 67 -17.25 3.33 1.27
N TYR A 68 -16.12 3.15 1.94
CA TYR A 68 -16.01 3.23 3.40
C TYR A 68 -16.39 4.62 3.94
N LYS A 69 -16.01 5.69 3.25
CA LYS A 69 -16.42 7.07 3.55
C LYS A 69 -17.92 7.27 3.31
N ARG A 70 -18.47 6.74 2.21
CA ARG A 70 -19.92 6.78 1.91
C ARG A 70 -20.78 5.95 2.86
N ILE A 71 -20.28 4.81 3.35
CA ILE A 71 -20.98 3.98 4.35
C ILE A 71 -21.01 4.70 5.70
N ARG A 72 -19.93 5.44 6.05
CA ARG A 72 -19.88 6.35 7.19
C ARG A 72 -20.79 7.57 7.03
N GLU A 73 -20.96 8.08 5.81
CA GLU A 73 -21.87 9.20 5.49
C GLU A 73 -23.35 8.77 5.40
N LYS A 74 -23.68 7.54 4.98
CA LYS A 74 -25.08 7.04 4.91
C LYS A 74 -25.67 6.57 6.25
N SER A 75 -24.86 6.48 7.30
CA SER A 75 -25.30 6.17 8.67
C SER A 75 -26.03 7.31 9.40
N GLU A 76 -26.30 8.45 8.73
CA GLU A 76 -26.95 9.65 9.31
C GLU A 76 -28.26 9.40 10.07
N ARG A 77 -29.06 8.38 9.69
CA ARG A 77 -30.27 8.02 10.43
C ARG A 77 -30.01 7.23 11.72
N TYR A 78 -28.92 6.47 11.77
CA TYR A 78 -28.43 5.83 12.99
C TYR A 78 -27.74 6.85 13.91
N PHE A 79 -27.22 7.94 13.34
CA PHE A 79 -26.48 8.97 14.05
C PHE A 79 -27.31 9.91 14.93
N LYS A 80 -28.65 9.87 14.93
CA LYS A 80 -29.43 10.63 15.91
C LYS A 80 -29.25 10.06 17.33
N ASP A 81 -29.28 8.74 17.47
CA ASP A 81 -29.05 8.04 18.75
C ASP A 81 -27.56 8.00 19.15
N VAL A 82 -26.67 8.05 18.15
CA VAL A 82 -25.23 8.14 18.39
C VAL A 82 -24.79 9.59 18.64
N LYS A 83 -25.53 10.62 18.20
CA LYS A 83 -25.24 12.04 18.50
C LYS A 83 -25.30 12.31 20.01
N ASP A 84 -26.31 11.76 20.68
CA ASP A 84 -26.44 11.86 22.15
C ASP A 84 -25.28 11.12 22.87
N ARG A 85 -24.70 10.08 22.26
CA ARG A 85 -23.50 9.40 22.77
C ARG A 85 -22.17 10.06 22.35
N LEU A 86 -22.16 10.79 21.24
CA LEU A 86 -21.01 11.51 20.68
C LEU A 86 -20.80 12.85 21.36
N GLU A 87 -21.84 13.54 21.85
CA GLU A 87 -21.65 14.74 22.67
C GLU A 87 -20.82 14.43 23.94
N THR A 88 -20.92 13.21 24.47
CA THR A 88 -20.07 12.71 25.58
C THR A 88 -18.68 12.24 25.13
N ALA A 89 -18.52 11.82 23.86
CA ALA A 89 -17.23 11.35 23.33
C ALA A 89 -16.40 12.45 22.63
N VAL A 90 -17.02 13.57 22.26
CA VAL A 90 -16.35 14.78 21.73
C VAL A 90 -15.50 15.44 22.81
N GLU A 91 -15.83 15.29 24.09
CA GLU A 91 -14.95 15.63 25.21
C GLU A 91 -13.71 14.72 25.33
N ALA A 92 -13.65 13.60 24.58
CA ALA A 92 -12.60 12.56 24.70
C ALA A 92 -11.79 12.25 23.41
N GLY A 93 -12.03 12.93 22.28
CA GLY A 93 -11.08 13.01 21.15
C GLY A 93 -11.41 12.18 19.89
N ALA A 94 -11.38 12.84 18.73
CA ALA A 94 -11.43 12.22 17.40
C ALA A 94 -10.13 11.43 17.13
N GLY A 95 -10.27 10.11 16.95
CA GLY A 95 -9.15 9.18 17.05
C GLY A 95 -8.19 9.09 15.83
N PRO A 96 -7.07 8.36 16.00
CA PRO A 96 -5.94 8.28 15.05
C PRO A 96 -6.21 7.57 13.71
N ARG A 97 -7.38 6.94 13.51
CA ARG A 97 -7.70 6.18 12.28
C ARG A 97 -8.08 7.06 11.09
N GLN A 98 -8.55 8.29 11.32
CA GLN A 98 -9.02 9.15 10.23
C GLN A 98 -7.85 9.66 9.38
N GLN A 99 -6.79 10.16 10.03
CA GLN A 99 -5.62 10.69 9.36
C GLN A 99 -4.90 9.63 8.51
N TYR A 100 -4.82 8.39 9.00
CA TYR A 100 -4.26 7.26 8.26
C TYR A 100 -5.03 6.98 6.96
N LEU A 101 -6.37 6.95 7.02
CA LEU A 101 -7.22 6.69 5.85
C LEU A 101 -7.14 7.82 4.82
N GLU A 102 -7.10 9.08 5.26
CA GLU A 102 -6.94 10.23 4.38
C GLU A 102 -5.59 10.19 3.67
N ARG A 103 -4.52 9.80 4.36
CA ARG A 103 -3.19 9.66 3.76
C ARG A 103 -3.07 8.47 2.81
N MET A 104 -3.70 7.35 3.14
CA MET A 104 -3.80 6.19 2.24
C MET A 104 -4.44 6.57 0.90
N LEU A 105 -5.49 7.40 0.93
CA LEU A 105 -6.16 7.88 -0.27
C LEU A 105 -5.22 8.72 -1.15
N LEU A 106 -4.45 9.64 -0.56
CA LEU A 106 -3.49 10.46 -1.29
C LEU A 106 -2.40 9.62 -1.99
N VAL A 107 -1.89 8.58 -1.31
CA VAL A 107 -0.90 7.66 -1.89
C VAL A 107 -1.51 6.88 -3.06
N LEU A 108 -2.73 6.37 -2.91
CA LEU A 108 -3.44 5.64 -3.98
C LEU A 108 -3.71 6.52 -5.20
N GLU A 109 -4.19 7.75 -5.00
CA GLU A 109 -4.44 8.71 -6.07
C GLU A 109 -3.15 9.06 -6.81
N TRP A 110 -2.05 9.25 -6.07
CA TRP A 110 -0.75 9.51 -6.67
C TRP A 110 -0.26 8.34 -7.53
N LEU A 111 -0.36 7.10 -7.02
CA LEU A 111 0.03 5.89 -7.76
C LEU A 111 -0.80 5.70 -9.05
N GLN A 112 -2.10 6.03 -9.01
CA GLN A 112 -2.96 5.95 -10.19
C GLN A 112 -2.54 6.96 -11.27
N ASN A 113 -2.12 8.15 -10.87
CA ASN A 113 -1.70 9.22 -11.79
C ASN A 113 -0.25 9.08 -12.26
N ASN A 114 0.54 8.22 -11.63
CA ASN A 114 1.95 8.00 -11.94
C ASN A 114 2.25 6.52 -12.28
N PRO A 115 1.64 5.96 -13.34
CA PRO A 115 1.82 4.55 -13.71
C PRO A 115 3.26 4.20 -14.11
N THR A 116 4.10 5.18 -14.45
CA THR A 116 5.52 4.96 -14.71
C THR A 116 6.32 4.67 -13.44
N PHE A 117 5.88 5.18 -12.29
CA PHE A 117 6.48 4.87 -10.99
C PHE A 117 6.38 3.37 -10.68
N TYR A 118 5.31 2.71 -11.13
CA TYR A 118 5.17 1.26 -11.03
C TYR A 118 6.36 0.54 -11.67
N ASN A 119 6.71 0.90 -12.90
CA ASN A 119 7.83 0.26 -13.60
C ASN A 119 9.15 0.51 -12.88
N TYR A 120 9.37 1.74 -12.39
CA TYR A 120 10.53 2.07 -11.55
C TYR A 120 10.57 1.20 -10.29
N TYR A 121 9.48 1.19 -9.52
CA TYR A 121 9.38 0.49 -8.26
C TYR A 121 9.64 -1.01 -8.41
N PHE A 122 8.99 -1.66 -9.37
CA PHE A 122 9.15 -3.10 -9.54
C PHE A 122 10.50 -3.48 -10.16
N LYS A 123 11.05 -2.65 -11.03
CA LYS A 123 12.39 -2.87 -11.59
C LYS A 123 13.47 -2.78 -10.53
N GLU A 124 13.41 -1.76 -9.68
CA GLU A 124 14.46 -1.49 -8.69
C GLU A 124 14.29 -2.33 -7.40
N TYR A 125 13.06 -2.56 -6.93
CA TYR A 125 12.80 -3.15 -5.62
C TYR A 125 12.23 -4.57 -5.65
N TYR A 126 11.85 -5.06 -6.84
CA TYR A 126 11.28 -6.40 -7.06
C TYR A 126 12.10 -7.17 -8.10
N SER A 127 13.42 -7.11 -7.91
CA SER A 127 14.45 -7.89 -8.60
C SER A 127 15.21 -8.73 -7.59
N CYS A 128 15.73 -9.88 -8.00
CA CYS A 128 16.64 -10.64 -7.15
C CYS A 128 17.90 -9.80 -6.89
N PRO A 129 18.27 -9.52 -5.63
CA PRO A 129 19.43 -8.68 -5.33
C PRO A 129 20.76 -9.31 -5.74
N ASN A 130 20.79 -10.64 -5.92
CA ASN A 130 22.00 -11.38 -6.26
C ASN A 130 22.23 -11.49 -7.77
N CYS A 131 21.19 -11.76 -8.56
CA CYS A 131 21.32 -12.03 -10.00
C CYS A 131 20.49 -11.11 -10.90
N GLY A 132 19.77 -10.14 -10.35
CA GLY A 132 18.95 -9.18 -11.09
C GLY A 132 17.72 -9.80 -11.77
N ALA A 133 17.42 -11.08 -11.53
CA ALA A 133 16.27 -11.73 -12.14
C ALA A 133 14.95 -11.10 -11.65
N SER A 134 14.04 -10.85 -12.58
CA SER A 134 12.69 -10.37 -12.26
C SER A 134 11.97 -11.39 -11.38
N ILE A 135 11.44 -10.92 -10.26
CA ILE A 135 10.74 -11.80 -9.31
C ILE A 135 9.32 -12.10 -9.77
N PHE A 136 8.89 -11.58 -10.91
CA PHE A 136 7.64 -11.98 -11.56
C PHE A 136 7.79 -13.24 -12.41
N GLU A 137 9.01 -13.52 -12.89
CA GLU A 137 9.30 -14.63 -13.80
C GLU A 137 10.09 -15.74 -13.10
N HIS A 138 10.98 -15.37 -12.17
CA HIS A 138 11.98 -16.26 -11.59
C HIS A 138 11.91 -16.30 -10.07
N TYR A 139 10.73 -16.65 -9.55
CA TYR A 139 10.51 -16.83 -8.12
C TYR A 139 9.92 -18.20 -7.79
N GLU A 140 10.27 -18.68 -6.62
CA GLU A 140 9.61 -19.75 -5.90
C GLU A 140 8.96 -19.19 -4.65
N LYS A 141 7.83 -19.77 -4.26
CA LYS A 141 7.13 -19.41 -3.03
C LYS A 141 6.98 -20.64 -2.15
N GLN A 142 7.34 -20.50 -0.89
CA GLN A 142 7.19 -21.56 0.11
C GLN A 142 6.61 -20.99 1.40
N MET A 143 5.76 -21.78 2.06
CA MET A 143 5.27 -21.47 3.40
C MET A 143 6.16 -22.16 4.43
N VAL A 144 6.64 -21.40 5.41
CA VAL A 144 7.44 -21.91 6.55
C VAL A 144 6.79 -21.38 7.84
N GLY A 145 5.92 -22.20 8.44
CA GLY A 145 5.01 -21.73 9.50
C GLY A 145 4.10 -20.62 8.98
N ASP A 146 4.00 -19.52 9.73
CA ASP A 146 3.23 -18.32 9.36
C ASP A 146 3.96 -17.40 8.37
N TRP A 147 5.06 -17.85 7.77
CA TRP A 147 5.85 -17.01 6.87
C TRP A 147 5.75 -17.48 5.44
N LEU A 148 5.39 -16.58 4.54
CA LEU A 148 5.55 -16.76 3.10
C LEU A 148 6.94 -16.27 2.70
N MET A 149 7.80 -17.20 2.28
CA MET A 149 9.12 -16.90 1.78
C MET A 149 9.11 -16.92 0.25
N ILE A 150 9.67 -15.87 -0.34
CA ILE A 150 9.83 -15.72 -1.79
C ILE A 150 11.32 -15.80 -2.10
N THR A 151 11.73 -16.85 -2.80
CA THR A 151 13.12 -17.11 -3.18
C THR A 151 13.29 -16.98 -4.69
N CYS A 152 14.49 -16.62 -5.15
CA CYS A 152 14.79 -16.58 -6.57
C CYS A 152 15.00 -18.00 -7.10
N SER A 153 14.22 -18.43 -8.08
CA SER A 153 14.34 -19.77 -8.66
C SER A 153 15.63 -19.99 -9.47
N ARG A 154 16.36 -18.92 -9.81
CA ARG A 154 17.65 -19.01 -10.51
C ARG A 154 18.86 -19.23 -9.59
N CYS A 155 18.84 -18.67 -8.38
CA CYS A 155 20.01 -18.67 -7.51
C CYS A 155 19.72 -19.00 -6.03
N GLY A 156 18.46 -19.27 -5.68
CA GLY A 156 18.04 -19.65 -4.34
C GLY A 156 18.01 -18.50 -3.32
N THR A 157 18.45 -17.29 -3.68
CA THR A 157 18.46 -16.14 -2.77
C THR A 157 17.06 -15.80 -2.26
N LEU A 158 16.92 -15.60 -0.95
CA LEU A 158 15.70 -15.07 -0.34
C LEU A 158 15.51 -13.61 -0.78
N ILE A 159 14.40 -13.35 -1.46
CA ILE A 159 14.06 -12.04 -1.99
C ILE A 159 13.24 -11.27 -0.95
N LYS A 160 12.09 -11.82 -0.54
CA LYS A 160 11.21 -11.23 0.47
C LYS A 160 10.60 -12.29 1.38
N LYS A 161 10.24 -11.87 2.58
CA LYS A 161 9.60 -12.69 3.60
C LYS A 161 8.42 -11.93 4.16
N TYR A 162 7.22 -12.51 4.09
CA TYR A 162 5.99 -11.89 4.57
C TYR A 162 5.43 -12.69 5.73
N PHE A 163 5.05 -12.01 6.81
CA PHE A 163 4.32 -12.62 7.91
C PHE A 163 2.84 -12.70 7.55
N LEU A 164 2.29 -13.90 7.48
CA LEU A 164 0.90 -14.20 7.18
C LEU A 164 0.34 -15.07 8.32
N PRO A 165 0.06 -14.47 9.50
CA PRO A 165 -0.48 -15.21 10.63
C PRO A 165 -1.88 -15.72 10.26
N GLY A 166 -2.05 -17.05 10.26
CA GLY A 166 -3.34 -17.68 10.01
C GLY A 166 -3.77 -17.67 8.54
N ARG A 167 -3.26 -18.64 7.77
CA ARG A 167 -4.10 -19.34 6.79
C ARG A 167 -4.40 -20.73 7.32
N ILE A 168 -5.38 -20.79 8.23
CA ILE A 168 -6.15 -22.01 8.48
C ILE A 168 -7.34 -21.97 7.53
#